data_AF-A0A7C7UF98-F1
#
_entry.id   AF-A0A7C7UF98-F1
#
_cell.length_a   1.000
_cell.length_b   1.000
_cell.length_c   1.000
_cell.angle_alpha   90.00
_cell.angle_beta   90.00
_cell.angle_gamma   90.00
#
_symmetry.space_group_name_H-M   'P 1'
#
loop_
_entity.id
_entity.type
_entity.pdbx_description
1 polymer ?
#
loop_
_entity_poly.entity_id
_entity_poly.type
_entity_poly.pdbx_seq_one_letter_code
_entity_poly.pdbx_strand_id
1 'polypeptide(L)'
;MSAERLKVKLGLPSNLFAKLSFENSLTRVWRLNPEAVELVLDKPHVKVEELENGRKLGVKFKEILGSLSPKREISAHANFQKVNPSSLTALKSNRNLRIFEECFRISAEVEAKVLVAHPGWFPLMSHIPWIGGIIKRKAWT
;
A
#
# COMPACT_ATOMS: atom_id res chain seq x y z
N MET A 1 34.66 17.99 -2.41
CA MET A 1 33.43 17.26 -2.03
C MET A 1 32.27 17.94 -2.73
N SER A 2 31.67 17.32 -3.75
CA SER A 2 30.47 17.90 -4.37
C SER A 2 29.30 17.73 -3.39
N ALA A 3 28.62 18.82 -3.06
CA ALA A 3 27.32 18.71 -2.41
C ALA A 3 26.41 17.90 -3.33
N GLU A 4 26.02 16.70 -2.92
CA GLU A 4 24.89 16.00 -3.54
C GLU A 4 23.70 16.95 -3.44
N ARG A 5 23.31 17.55 -4.57
CA ARG A 5 22.03 18.26 -4.65
C ARG A 5 20.95 17.25 -4.32
N LEU A 6 20.18 17.51 -3.27
CA LEU A 6 18.96 16.77 -2.96
C LEU A 6 18.09 16.74 -4.22
N LYS A 7 18.08 15.60 -4.91
CA LYS A 7 17.28 15.38 -6.11
C LYS A 7 15.94 14.82 -5.68
N VAL A 8 14.87 15.57 -5.95
CA VAL A 8 13.50 15.07 -5.80
C VAL A 8 13.26 14.02 -6.87
N LYS A 9 12.86 12.81 -6.46
CA LYS A 9 12.48 11.73 -7.36
C LYS A 9 10.98 11.76 -7.60
N LEU A 10 10.56 11.58 -8.85
CA LEU A 10 9.14 11.47 -9.20
C LEU A 10 8.70 10.01 -9.22
N GLY A 11 7.74 9.67 -8.36
CA GLY A 11 7.16 8.34 -8.25
C GLY A 11 5.73 8.25 -8.78
N LEU A 12 5.31 7.07 -9.22
CA LEU A 12 3.92 6.78 -9.62
C LEU A 12 3.39 5.52 -8.90
N PRO A 13 2.10 5.50 -8.50
CA PRO A 13 1.54 4.36 -7.79
C PRO A 13 1.11 3.24 -8.76
N SER A 14 1.26 1.99 -8.32
CA SER A 14 0.91 0.79 -9.09
C SER A 14 -0.59 0.70 -9.42
N ASN A 15 -1.44 1.44 -8.70
CA ASN A 15 -2.88 1.50 -8.92
C ASN A 15 -3.34 2.66 -9.83
N LEU A 16 -2.42 3.39 -10.47
CA LEU A 16 -2.75 4.48 -11.39
C LEU A 16 -3.74 4.06 -12.49
N PHE A 17 -3.64 2.82 -12.99
CA PHE A 17 -4.57 2.24 -13.95
C PHE A 17 -5.48 1.20 -13.29
N ALA A 18 -6.30 1.65 -12.34
CA ALA A 18 -7.21 0.87 -11.50
C ALA A 18 -8.14 -0.13 -12.20
N LYS A 19 -8.43 0.05 -13.50
CA LYS A 19 -9.31 -0.83 -14.29
C LYS A 19 -8.57 -2.00 -14.95
N LEU A 20 -7.25 -2.01 -14.90
CA LEU A 20 -6.42 -3.09 -15.44
C LEU A 20 -6.15 -4.16 -14.38
N SER A 21 -5.62 -5.31 -14.81
CA SER A 21 -4.96 -6.21 -13.86
C SER A 21 -3.74 -5.53 -13.26
N PHE A 22 -3.31 -5.99 -12.07
CA PHE A 22 -2.11 -5.46 -11.39
C PHE A 22 -0.89 -5.38 -12.32
N GLU A 23 -0.57 -6.49 -13.01
CA GLU A 23 0.59 -6.59 -13.90
C GLU A 23 0.49 -5.64 -15.10
N ASN A 24 -0.70 -5.50 -15.70
CA ASN A 24 -0.93 -4.58 -16.81
C ASN A 24 -0.86 -3.12 -16.36
N SER A 25 -1.40 -2.80 -15.17
CA SER A 25 -1.29 -1.48 -14.57
C SER A 25 0.18 -1.13 -14.31
N LEU A 26 0.92 -2.02 -13.67
CA LEU A 26 2.32 -1.83 -13.33
C LEU A 26 3.20 -1.68 -14.59
N THR A 27 2.98 -2.52 -15.60
CA THR A 27 3.66 -2.40 -16.90
C THR A 27 3.41 -1.04 -17.54
N ARG A 28 2.18 -0.54 -17.48
CA ARG A 28 1.82 0.77 -18.04
C ARG A 28 2.40 1.93 -17.24
N VAL A 29 2.45 1.82 -15.91
CA VAL A 29 3.18 2.76 -15.04
C VAL A 29 4.66 2.77 -15.39
N TRP A 30 5.28 1.61 -15.58
CA TRP A 30 6.71 1.51 -15.93
C TRP A 30 7.05 2.21 -17.25
N ARG A 31 6.15 2.14 -18.24
CA ARG A 31 6.30 2.82 -19.53
C ARG A 31 6.24 4.34 -19.45
N LEU A 32 5.65 4.90 -18.38
CA LEU A 32 5.69 6.34 -18.11
C LEU A 32 7.07 6.79 -17.57
N ASN A 33 8.01 5.85 -17.41
CA ASN A 33 9.39 6.11 -17.03
C ASN A 33 9.56 6.88 -15.69
N PRO A 34 8.82 6.54 -14.61
CA PRO A 34 9.01 7.20 -13.32
C PRO A 34 10.37 6.82 -12.71
N GLU A 35 10.86 7.61 -11.76
CA GLU A 35 12.10 7.28 -11.03
C GLU A 35 11.85 6.28 -9.89
N ALA A 36 10.64 6.30 -9.34
CA ALA A 36 10.18 5.38 -8.32
C ALA A 36 8.78 4.84 -8.62
N VAL A 37 8.43 3.68 -8.05
CA VAL A 37 7.08 3.12 -8.13
C VAL A 37 6.61 2.78 -6.73
N GLU A 38 5.40 3.24 -6.40
CA GLU A 38 4.73 2.87 -5.15
C GLU A 38 3.88 1.62 -5.39
N LEU A 39 4.28 0.49 -4.79
CA LEU A 39 3.52 -0.74 -4.77
C LEU A 39 2.36 -0.63 -3.78
N VAL A 40 1.16 -0.36 -4.30
CA VAL A 40 -0.06 -0.28 -3.48
C VAL A 40 -0.59 -1.68 -3.16
N LEU A 41 -0.48 -2.08 -1.89
CA LEU A 41 -1.00 -3.34 -1.34
C LEU A 41 -2.47 -3.19 -0.90
N ASP A 42 -3.27 -2.58 -1.77
CA ASP A 42 -4.69 -2.34 -1.53
C ASP A 42 -5.48 -2.43 -2.83
N LYS A 43 -6.80 -2.24 -2.71
CA LYS A 43 -7.70 -2.20 -3.84
C LYS A 43 -7.28 -1.12 -4.84
N PRO A 44 -7.57 -1.35 -6.13
CA PRO A 44 -8.37 -2.46 -6.67
C PRO A 44 -7.58 -3.77 -6.88
N HIS A 45 -6.25 -3.74 -6.77
CA HIS A 45 -5.39 -4.83 -7.23
C HIS A 45 -5.11 -5.89 -6.19
N VAL A 46 -5.14 -5.53 -4.90
CA VAL A 46 -4.91 -6.45 -3.79
C VAL A 46 -6.09 -6.35 -2.84
N LYS A 47 -6.77 -7.47 -2.60
CA LYS A 47 -7.83 -7.53 -1.60
C LYS A 47 -7.25 -7.86 -0.23
N VAL A 48 -7.91 -7.42 0.83
CA VAL A 48 -7.48 -7.68 2.21
C VAL A 48 -7.39 -9.17 2.51
N GLU A 49 -8.30 -9.98 1.93
CA GLU A 49 -8.34 -11.42 2.12
C GLU A 49 -7.11 -12.12 1.49
N GLU A 50 -6.50 -11.50 0.47
CA GLU A 50 -5.25 -12.00 -0.13
C GLU A 50 -4.08 -11.80 0.83
N LEU A 51 -4.03 -10.67 1.54
CA LEU A 51 -3.02 -10.38 2.56
C LEU A 51 -3.19 -11.24 3.82
N GLU A 52 -4.42 -11.57 4.20
CA GLU A 52 -4.67 -12.46 5.34
C GLU A 52 -4.17 -13.89 5.12
N ASN A 53 -4.01 -14.32 3.86
CA ASN A 53 -3.62 -15.67 3.48
C ASN A 53 -2.20 -15.73 2.85
N GLY A 54 -1.39 -14.68 3.05
CA GLY A 54 -0.54 -14.08 2.01
C GLY A 54 0.78 -14.72 1.58
N ARG A 55 1.15 -15.97 1.88
CA ARG A 55 2.52 -16.48 1.59
C ARG A 55 3.01 -16.35 0.13
N LYS A 56 2.11 -16.28 -0.86
CA LYS A 56 2.46 -16.28 -2.31
C LYS A 56 2.52 -14.89 -2.98
N LEU A 57 2.00 -13.83 -2.35
CA LEU A 57 1.89 -12.51 -3.00
C LEU A 57 3.24 -11.83 -3.20
N GLY A 58 4.09 -11.84 -2.17
CA GLY A 58 5.40 -11.20 -2.25
C GLY A 58 6.29 -11.83 -3.32
N VAL A 59 6.30 -13.16 -3.45
CA VAL A 59 6.97 -13.89 -4.54
C VAL A 59 6.47 -13.43 -5.91
N LYS A 60 5.14 -13.39 -6.10
CA LYS A 60 4.53 -12.92 -7.35
C LYS A 60 4.93 -11.49 -7.68
N PHE A 61 4.91 -10.58 -6.71
CA PHE A 61 5.30 -9.19 -6.94
C PHE A 61 6.79 -9.06 -7.23
N LYS A 62 7.63 -9.82 -6.55
CA LYS A 62 9.08 -9.87 -6.81
C LYS A 62 9.38 -10.34 -8.24
N GLU A 63 8.69 -11.38 -8.72
CA GLU A 63 8.84 -11.88 -10.09
C GLU A 63 8.42 -10.83 -11.13
N ILE A 64 7.25 -10.20 -10.95
CA ILE A 64 6.76 -9.16 -11.87
C ILE A 64 7.70 -7.95 -11.87
N LEU A 65 8.12 -7.46 -10.70
CA LEU A 65 9.05 -6.33 -10.61
C LEU A 65 10.43 -6.69 -11.20
N GLY A 66 10.87 -7.93 -11.03
CA GLY A 66 12.13 -8.44 -11.59
C GLY A 66 12.13 -8.54 -13.11
N SER A 67 10.97 -8.69 -13.75
CA SER A 67 10.84 -8.74 -15.22
C SER A 67 10.79 -7.35 -15.87
N LEU A 68 10.57 -6.29 -15.09
CA LEU A 68 10.46 -4.92 -15.59
C LEU A 68 11.83 -4.21 -15.62
N SER A 69 12.14 -3.61 -16.77
CA SER A 69 13.41 -2.93 -17.02
C SER A 69 13.19 -1.50 -17.53
N PRO A 70 14.02 -0.52 -17.15
CA PRO A 70 15.09 -0.63 -16.13
C PRO A 70 14.51 -0.74 -14.71
N LYS A 71 15.31 -1.23 -13.76
CA LYS A 71 14.92 -1.29 -12.34
C LYS A 71 14.58 0.12 -11.82
N ARG A 72 13.53 0.22 -11.01
CA ARG A 72 13.09 1.46 -10.35
C ARG A 72 13.21 1.32 -8.84
N GLU A 73 13.29 2.45 -8.16
CA GLU A 73 13.14 2.46 -6.71
C GLU A 73 11.70 2.09 -6.34
N ILE A 74 11.53 1.24 -5.32
CA ILE A 74 10.22 0.79 -4.87
C ILE A 74 9.92 1.40 -3.51
N SER A 75 8.74 1.99 -3.36
CA SER A 75 8.07 2.15 -2.06
C SER A 75 6.87 1.19 -2.03
N ALA A 76 6.38 0.87 -0.84
CA ALA A 76 5.16 0.10 -0.67
C ALA A 76 4.14 0.93 0.11
N HIS A 77 2.86 0.71 -0.18
CA HIS A 77 1.76 1.33 0.54
C HIS A 77 0.89 0.25 1.14
N ALA A 78 0.81 0.22 2.47
CA ALA A 78 0.06 -0.76 3.23
C ALA A 78 -1.44 -0.67 2.93
N ASN A 79 -2.14 -1.78 3.16
CA ASN A 79 -3.59 -1.81 3.08
C ASN A 79 -4.21 -0.87 4.14
N PHE A 80 -5.11 0.01 3.70
CA PHE A 80 -5.84 0.92 4.60
C PHE A 80 -7.34 0.63 4.58
N GLN A 81 -7.88 0.12 3.48
CA GLN A 81 -9.31 -0.15 3.39
C GLN A 81 -9.71 -1.29 4.33
N LYS A 82 -10.65 -1.00 5.23
CA LYS A 82 -11.12 -1.94 6.27
C LYS A 82 -10.05 -2.36 7.29
N VAL A 83 -8.93 -1.65 7.35
CA VAL A 83 -7.86 -1.85 8.33
C VAL A 83 -7.83 -0.63 9.26
N ASN A 84 -7.94 -0.86 10.57
CA ASN A 84 -7.85 0.18 11.58
C ASN A 84 -6.90 -0.26 12.70
N PRO A 85 -5.62 0.11 12.67
CA PRO A 85 -4.66 -0.31 13.69
C PRO A 85 -5.00 0.21 15.09
N SER A 86 -5.84 1.25 15.23
CA SER A 86 -6.30 1.76 16.53
C SER A 86 -7.67 1.21 16.95
N SER A 87 -8.05 0.01 16.49
CA SER A 87 -9.32 -0.59 16.89
C SER A 87 -9.31 -0.99 18.37
N LEU A 88 -10.33 -0.59 19.13
CA LEU A 88 -10.51 -0.99 20.53
C LEU A 88 -10.87 -2.48 20.70
N THR A 89 -11.26 -3.16 19.63
CA THR A 89 -11.59 -4.59 19.67
C THR A 89 -10.31 -5.39 19.46
N ALA A 90 -9.87 -6.14 20.48
CA ALA A 90 -8.65 -6.96 20.41
C ALA A 90 -8.61 -7.89 19.19
N LEU A 91 -9.73 -8.54 18.85
CA LEU A 91 -9.84 -9.38 17.65
C LEU A 91 -9.52 -8.61 16.36
N LYS A 92 -10.08 -7.40 16.21
CA LYS A 92 -9.85 -6.54 15.04
C LYS A 92 -8.44 -5.99 15.03
N SER A 93 -7.92 -5.58 16.19
CA SER A 93 -6.54 -5.12 16.34
C SER A 93 -5.54 -6.20 15.89
N ASN A 94 -5.68 -7.42 16.41
CA ASN A 94 -4.81 -8.55 16.05
C ASN A 94 -4.89 -8.89 14.55
N ARG A 95 -6.10 -8.90 13.98
CA ARG A 95 -6.30 -9.08 12.53
C ARG A 95 -5.58 -8.00 11.72
N ASN A 96 -5.73 -6.73 12.12
CA ASN A 96 -5.11 -5.61 11.42
C ASN A 96 -3.59 -5.65 11.53
N LEU A 97 -3.03 -6.00 12.70
CA LEU A 97 -1.59 -6.17 12.88
C LEU A 97 -1.02 -7.28 11.97
N ARG A 98 -1.73 -8.40 11.80
CA ARG A 98 -1.32 -9.45 10.85
C ARG A 98 -1.29 -8.97 9.40
N ILE A 99 -2.25 -8.13 9.01
CA ILE A 99 -2.27 -7.53 7.66
C ILE A 99 -1.07 -6.58 7.48
N PHE A 100 -0.73 -5.79 8.50
CA PHE A 100 0.47 -4.94 8.47
C PHE A 100 1.75 -5.76 8.43
N GLU A 101 1.87 -6.81 9.25
CA GLU A 101 3.00 -7.75 9.25
C GLU A 101 3.22 -8.33 7.85
N GLU A 102 2.14 -8.72 7.18
CA GLU A 102 2.20 -9.19 5.81
C GLU A 102 2.65 -8.10 4.83
N CYS A 103 2.14 -6.87 4.97
CA CYS A 103 2.61 -5.75 4.15
C CYS A 103 4.12 -5.49 4.35
N PHE A 104 4.62 -5.58 5.59
CA PHE A 104 6.04 -5.48 5.90
C PHE A 104 6.85 -6.59 5.23
N ARG A 105 6.39 -7.84 5.32
CA ARG A 105 7.04 -8.99 4.68
C ARG A 105 7.14 -8.82 3.17
N ILE A 106 6.02 -8.48 2.51
CA ILE A 106 5.99 -8.22 1.06
C ILE A 106 6.95 -7.08 0.70
N SER A 107 6.94 -5.99 1.48
CA SER A 107 7.82 -4.84 1.27
C SER A 107 9.30 -5.22 1.32
N ALA A 108 9.68 -6.06 2.28
CA ALA A 108 11.04 -6.58 2.38
C ALA A 108 11.40 -7.48 1.20
N GLU A 109 10.49 -8.35 0.76
CA GLU A 109 10.71 -9.27 -0.37
C GLU A 109 10.96 -8.54 -1.70
N VAL A 110 10.29 -7.40 -1.92
CA VAL A 110 10.45 -6.55 -3.10
C VAL A 110 11.50 -5.45 -2.92
N GLU A 111 12.24 -5.48 -1.81
CA GLU A 111 13.29 -4.49 -1.47
C GLU A 111 12.79 -3.04 -1.46
N ALA A 112 11.54 -2.82 -1.03
CA ALA A 112 10.97 -1.49 -0.90
C ALA A 112 11.75 -0.66 0.13
N LYS A 113 12.03 0.60 -0.20
CA LYS A 113 12.76 1.53 0.68
C LYS A 113 11.93 2.03 1.85
N VAL A 114 10.62 2.12 1.65
CA VAL A 114 9.67 2.67 2.62
C VAL A 114 8.37 1.89 2.52
N LEU A 115 7.74 1.60 3.66
CA LEU A 115 6.35 1.19 3.76
C LEU A 115 5.53 2.38 4.29
N VAL A 116 4.64 2.90 3.45
CA VAL A 116 3.65 3.91 3.81
C VAL A 116 2.49 3.23 4.51
N ALA A 117 2.06 3.81 5.64
CA ALA A 117 0.97 3.29 6.45
C ALA A 117 0.01 4.42 6.84
N HIS A 118 -1.28 4.14 6.80
CA HIS A 118 -2.27 5.07 7.34
C HIS A 118 -2.36 4.94 8.86
N PRO A 119 -2.45 6.06 9.60
CA PRO A 119 -2.78 6.00 11.01
C PRO A 119 -4.19 5.43 11.20
N GLY A 120 -4.41 4.82 12.37
CA GLY A 120 -5.73 4.35 12.75
C GLY A 120 -6.69 5.49 13.03
N TRP A 121 -7.99 5.21 12.89
CA TRP A 121 -9.03 6.12 13.34
C TRP A 121 -9.43 5.77 14.77
N PHE A 122 -9.16 6.68 15.70
CA PHE A 122 -9.54 6.50 17.10
C PHE A 122 -11.04 6.81 17.28
N PRO A 123 -11.86 5.82 17.69
CA PRO A 123 -13.31 5.94 17.64
C PRO A 123 -13.91 6.96 18.64
N LEU A 124 -13.15 7.57 19.54
CA LEU A 124 -13.69 8.60 20.47
C LEU A 124 -14.31 9.81 19.73
N MET A 125 -13.78 10.18 18.56
CA MET A 125 -14.32 11.27 17.74
C MET A 125 -15.60 10.91 16.98
N SER A 126 -16.01 9.63 16.97
CA SER A 126 -17.20 9.16 16.26
C SER A 126 -18.51 9.31 17.07
N HIS A 127 -18.42 9.63 18.36
CA HIS A 127 -19.56 9.91 19.24
C HIS A 127 -20.00 11.38 19.24
N ILE A 128 -19.28 12.27 18.54
CA ILE A 128 -19.73 13.64 18.28
C ILE A 128 -20.68 13.60 17.08
N PRO A 129 -21.99 13.86 17.24
CA PRO A 129 -23.02 13.51 16.24
C PRO A 129 -22.79 14.11 14.85
N TRP A 130 -22.20 15.30 14.80
CA TRP A 130 -21.92 16.02 13.54
C TRP A 130 -20.65 15.55 12.83
N ILE A 131 -19.66 15.02 13.57
CA ILE A 131 -18.37 14.58 13.05
C ILE A 131 -18.43 13.09 12.67
N GLY A 132 -19.09 12.27 13.48
CA GLY A 132 -19.22 10.82 13.25
C GLY A 132 -19.96 10.45 11.96
N GLY A 133 -20.95 11.26 11.55
CA GLY A 133 -21.74 11.03 10.33
C GLY A 133 -21.00 11.35 9.02
N ILE A 134 -20.03 12.27 9.05
CA ILE A 134 -19.21 12.65 7.89
C ILE A 134 -18.03 11.68 7.72
N ILE A 135 -17.45 11.25 8.84
CA ILE A 135 -16.28 10.36 8.83
C ILE A 135 -16.67 8.93 8.45
N LYS A 136 -17.85 8.45 8.88
CA LYS A 136 -18.39 7.17 8.39
C LYS A 136 -18.66 7.16 6.89
N ARG A 137 -19.04 8.29 6.29
CA ARG A 137 -19.34 8.38 4.86
C ARG A 137 -18.10 8.50 3.98
N LYS A 138 -17.03 9.15 4.45
CA LYS A 138 -15.78 9.35 3.68
C LYS A 138 -14.73 8.26 3.86
N ALA A 139 -14.78 7.47 4.93
CA ALA A 139 -13.80 6.39 5.16
C ALA A 139 -14.10 5.10 4.37
N TRP A 140 -15.19 5.04 3.61
CA TRP A 140 -15.70 3.81 2.98
C TRP A 140 -16.17 4.00 1.52
N THR A 141 -15.94 5.16 0.92
CA THR A 141 -16.01 5.41 -0.54
C THR A 141 -14.60 5.55 -1.07
#